data_AF-A0A0K1XGY4-F1
#
_entry.id   AF-A0A0K1XGY4-F1
#
_cell.length_a   1.000
_cell.length_b   1.000
_cell.length_c   1.000
_cell.angle_alpha   90.00
_cell.angle_beta   90.00
_cell.angle_gamma   90.00
#
_symmetry.space_group_name_H-M   'P 1'
#
loop_
_entity.id
_entity.type
_entity.pdbx_description
1 polymer ?
#
loop_
_entity_poly.entity_id
_entity_poly.type
_entity_poly.pdbx_seq_one_letter_code
_entity_poly.pdbx_strand_id
1 'polypeptide(L)'
;MLTLCLLVATLWGNLALYYQAPKPALWMAVWSLLALSCAVLLWVRGATQGVIAYLVLHGCLLVWWNTLEPLNEHIWADDLAQMTHGEVQGSRVTLHNVRNFNWKSETEYEPRWETRRYDLTQLQSVDMITSHWGMQSIAHVLVSFGFSDGQFVTFTVEIRKKQGQSFSEIGGFFKDFELSIMATDERDAIGVRPNVRGEDSYLYRLEMPQELMQQLFLAYINQANDLVEQPRFYNTITANCTTIVFDMMRHITGRSLPLDPRLLLTGYLPSYVQEQGGLVPDYPLSVLTERGRITERSKQAAEASNYSQKIRDGVPGWSQRLSQD
;
A
#
# COMPACT_ATOMS: atom_id res chain seq x y z
N MET A 1 32.29 -19.21 -1.89
CA MET A 1 31.37 -18.22 -2.52
C MET A 1 30.25 -18.89 -3.30
N LEU A 2 30.52 -19.74 -4.31
CA LEU A 2 29.48 -20.40 -5.12
C LEU A 2 28.43 -21.16 -4.29
N THR A 3 28.84 -21.98 -3.32
CA THR A 3 27.91 -22.70 -2.42
C THR A 3 27.01 -21.75 -1.63
N LEU A 4 27.52 -20.58 -1.20
CA LEU A 4 26.71 -19.59 -0.50
C LEU A 4 25.65 -18.99 -1.42
N CYS A 5 26.02 -18.67 -2.68
CA CYS A 5 25.05 -18.21 -3.67
C CYS A 5 23.96 -19.25 -3.94
N LEU A 6 24.32 -20.53 -4.05
CA LEU A 6 23.35 -21.62 -4.18
C LEU A 6 22.43 -21.70 -2.96
N LEU A 7 22.97 -21.59 -1.75
CA LEU A 7 22.16 -21.63 -0.52
C LEU A 7 21.16 -20.47 -0.45
N VAL A 8 21.58 -19.25 -0.77
CA VAL A 8 20.69 -18.08 -0.81
C VAL A 8 19.59 -18.26 -1.86
N ALA A 9 19.95 -18.70 -3.07
CA ALA A 9 18.97 -18.98 -4.12
C ALA A 9 18.03 -20.14 -3.76
N THR A 10 18.53 -21.14 -3.01
CA THR A 10 17.73 -22.29 -2.56
C THR A 10 16.74 -21.85 -1.51
N LEU A 11 17.17 -20.98 -0.58
CA LEU A 11 16.30 -20.37 0.42
C LEU A 11 15.19 -19.54 -0.23
N TRP A 12 15.53 -18.69 -1.21
CA TRP A 12 14.54 -17.96 -1.98
C TRP A 12 13.55 -18.90 -2.67
N GLY A 13 14.02 -19.99 -3.26
CA GLY A 13 13.16 -20.98 -3.91
C GLY A 13 12.24 -21.73 -2.93
N ASN A 14 12.72 -22.04 -1.72
CA ASN A 14 11.87 -22.59 -0.67
C ASN A 14 10.79 -21.61 -0.22
N LEU A 15 11.10 -20.32 -0.09
CA LEU A 15 10.11 -19.29 0.25
C LEU A 15 9.05 -19.17 -0.86
N ALA A 16 9.46 -19.14 -2.13
CA ALA A 16 8.55 -19.16 -3.27
C ALA A 16 7.59 -20.37 -3.20
N LEU A 17 8.11 -21.57 -2.98
CA LEU A 17 7.31 -22.79 -2.85
C LEU A 17 6.43 -22.77 -1.59
N TYR A 18 6.90 -22.21 -0.48
CA TYR A 18 6.12 -22.09 0.76
C TYR A 18 4.81 -21.32 0.54
N TYR A 19 4.89 -20.19 -0.17
CA TYR A 19 3.73 -19.33 -0.39
C TYR A 19 2.83 -19.82 -1.54
N GLN A 20 3.40 -20.37 -2.61
CA GLN A 20 2.65 -20.59 -3.86
C GLN A 20 2.40 -22.07 -4.20
N ALA A 21 3.21 -22.99 -3.67
CA ALA A 21 3.09 -24.39 -4.07
C ALA A 21 1.94 -25.09 -3.32
N PRO A 22 1.16 -25.95 -4.00
CA PRO A 22 0.24 -26.83 -3.32
C PRO A 22 1.02 -27.84 -2.46
N LYS A 23 0.67 -28.01 -1.19
CA LYS A 23 1.42 -28.86 -0.24
C LYS A 23 2.89 -28.37 -0.09
N PRO A 24 3.11 -27.16 0.43
CA PRO A 24 4.42 -26.51 0.43
C PRO A 24 5.54 -27.35 1.05
N ALA A 25 5.25 -28.08 2.14
CA ALA A 25 6.23 -28.93 2.83
C ALA A 25 6.86 -30.00 1.90
N LEU A 26 6.05 -30.61 1.03
CA LEU A 26 6.53 -31.62 0.08
C LEU A 26 7.48 -31.00 -0.94
N TRP A 27 7.06 -29.91 -1.59
CA TRP A 27 7.86 -29.30 -2.65
C TRP A 27 9.13 -28.64 -2.13
N MET A 28 9.08 -28.04 -0.93
CA MET A 28 10.29 -27.53 -0.28
C MET A 28 11.30 -28.66 0.01
N ALA A 29 10.83 -29.83 0.46
CA ALA A 29 11.70 -30.99 0.68
C ALA A 29 12.31 -31.49 -0.64
N VAL A 30 11.50 -31.64 -1.69
CA VAL A 30 11.98 -32.04 -3.02
C VAL A 30 13.01 -31.04 -3.56
N TRP A 31 12.68 -29.75 -3.51
CA TRP A 31 13.56 -28.66 -3.94
C TRP A 31 14.89 -28.67 -3.19
N SER A 32 14.85 -28.81 -1.86
CA SER A 32 16.05 -28.85 -1.02
C SER A 32 16.93 -30.07 -1.31
N LEU A 33 16.33 -31.24 -1.59
CA LEU A 33 17.06 -32.46 -1.97
C LEU A 33 17.73 -32.33 -3.35
N LEU A 34 17.04 -31.73 -4.32
CA LEU A 34 17.61 -31.47 -5.65
C LEU A 34 18.73 -30.43 -5.60
N ALA A 35 18.54 -29.36 -4.82
CA ALA A 35 19.57 -28.35 -4.59
C ALA A 35 20.80 -28.94 -3.88
N LEU A 36 20.60 -29.80 -2.87
CA LEU A 36 21.68 -30.53 -2.20
C LEU A 36 22.42 -31.43 -3.18
N SER A 37 21.72 -32.12 -4.08
CA SER A 37 22.32 -32.96 -5.12
C SER A 37 23.20 -32.13 -6.07
N CYS A 38 22.74 -30.93 -6.46
CA CYS A 38 23.54 -30.00 -7.26
C CYS A 38 24.78 -29.49 -6.51
N ALA A 39 24.66 -29.22 -5.20
CA ALA A 39 25.78 -28.85 -4.36
C ALA A 39 26.81 -29.99 -4.25
N VAL A 40 26.36 -31.25 -4.08
CA VAL A 40 27.25 -32.41 -4.10
C VAL A 40 27.96 -32.54 -5.44
N LEU A 41 27.24 -32.38 -6.57
CA LEU A 41 27.85 -32.38 -7.91
C LEU A 41 28.92 -31.28 -8.07
N LEU A 42 28.67 -30.09 -7.52
CA LEU A 42 29.61 -28.97 -7.52
C LEU A 42 30.94 -29.35 -6.85
N TRP A 43 30.89 -30.07 -5.73
CA TRP A 43 32.07 -30.49 -4.99
C TRP A 43 32.75 -31.75 -5.56
N VAL A 44 31.98 -32.69 -6.11
CA VAL A 44 32.49 -34.00 -6.54
C VAL A 44 32.93 -34.02 -8.01
N ARG A 45 32.18 -33.37 -8.91
CA ARG A 45 32.44 -33.40 -10.37
C ARG A 45 33.03 -32.11 -10.92
N GLY A 46 32.99 -31.04 -10.15
CA GLY A 46 33.54 -29.74 -10.53
C GLY A 46 32.50 -28.63 -10.52
N ALA A 47 32.98 -27.39 -10.39
CA ALA A 47 32.13 -26.21 -10.24
C ALA A 47 31.15 -26.02 -11.41
N THR A 48 31.63 -26.24 -12.64
CA THR A 48 30.84 -26.02 -13.85
C THR A 48 29.61 -26.92 -13.90
N GLN A 49 29.74 -28.22 -13.64
CA GLN A 49 28.62 -29.16 -13.73
C GLN A 49 27.57 -28.88 -12.65
N GLY A 50 28.01 -28.63 -11.41
CA GLY A 50 27.08 -28.31 -10.31
C GLY A 50 26.35 -26.99 -10.51
N VAL A 51 27.04 -25.95 -11.00
CA VAL A 51 26.43 -24.65 -11.32
C VAL A 51 25.43 -24.78 -12.47
N ILE A 52 25.78 -25.43 -13.58
CA ILE A 52 24.86 -25.62 -14.72
C ILE A 52 23.61 -26.41 -14.27
N ALA A 53 23.79 -27.51 -13.54
CA ALA A 53 22.68 -28.30 -13.04
C ALA A 53 21.74 -27.46 -12.15
N TYR A 54 22.32 -26.66 -11.24
CA TYR A 54 21.53 -25.78 -10.38
C TYR A 54 20.82 -24.67 -11.17
N LEU A 55 21.49 -24.06 -12.17
CA LEU A 55 20.88 -23.03 -13.01
C LEU A 55 19.69 -23.57 -13.81
N VAL A 56 19.78 -24.78 -14.34
CA VAL A 56 18.65 -25.44 -15.02
C VAL A 56 17.50 -25.67 -14.04
N LEU A 57 17.79 -26.24 -12.87
CA LEU A 57 16.80 -26.49 -11.81
C LEU A 57 16.11 -25.18 -11.37
N HIS A 58 16.89 -24.13 -11.12
CA HIS A 58 16.37 -22.83 -10.72
C HIS A 58 15.65 -22.11 -11.86
N GLY A 59 16.09 -22.28 -13.11
CA GLY A 59 15.38 -21.82 -14.29
C GLY A 59 13.98 -22.42 -14.39
N CYS A 60 13.82 -23.72 -14.14
CA CYS A 60 12.50 -24.36 -14.09
C CYS A 60 11.60 -23.76 -13.00
N LEU A 61 12.16 -23.51 -11.80
CA LEU A 61 11.42 -22.86 -10.72
C LEU A 61 10.98 -21.44 -11.11
N LEU A 62 11.87 -20.66 -11.74
CA LEU A 62 11.56 -19.31 -12.19
C LEU A 62 10.50 -19.30 -13.30
N VAL A 63 10.54 -20.26 -14.24
CA VAL A 63 9.50 -20.39 -15.27
C VAL A 63 8.15 -20.63 -14.61
N TRP A 64 8.04 -21.62 -13.73
CA TRP A 64 6.81 -21.88 -12.97
C TRP A 64 6.36 -20.66 -12.15
N TRP A 65 7.29 -20.01 -11.46
CA TRP A 65 7.00 -18.82 -10.67
C TRP A 65 6.38 -17.69 -11.51
N ASN A 66 6.86 -17.52 -12.74
CA ASN A 66 6.34 -16.50 -13.66
C ASN A 66 5.02 -16.91 -14.33
N THR A 67 4.64 -18.19 -14.32
CA THR A 67 3.32 -18.62 -14.81
C THR A 67 2.20 -18.44 -13.79
N LEU A 68 2.51 -18.04 -12.55
CA LEU A 68 1.49 -17.70 -11.56
C LEU A 68 0.74 -16.45 -12.01
N GLU A 69 -0.59 -16.57 -12.10
CA GLU A 69 -1.50 -15.51 -12.53
C GLU A 69 -2.27 -14.93 -11.34
N PRO A 70 -2.36 -13.60 -11.20
CA PRO A 70 -3.23 -12.97 -10.23
C PRO A 70 -4.68 -13.06 -10.73
N LEU A 71 -5.64 -13.20 -9.81
CA LEU A 71 -7.05 -13.32 -10.17
C LEU A 71 -7.90 -12.40 -9.31
N ASN A 72 -8.96 -11.84 -9.89
CA ASN A 72 -9.98 -11.08 -9.14
C ASN A 72 -11.09 -11.99 -8.60
N GLU A 73 -11.20 -13.22 -9.10
CA GLU A 73 -12.25 -14.19 -8.75
C GLU A 73 -11.81 -15.11 -7.61
N HIS A 74 -11.83 -14.58 -6.39
CA HIS A 74 -11.62 -15.34 -5.17
C HIS A 74 -12.72 -15.04 -4.14
N ILE A 75 -12.83 -15.90 -3.12
CA ILE A 75 -13.57 -15.58 -1.91
C ILE A 75 -12.66 -14.69 -1.07
N TRP A 76 -12.86 -13.38 -1.17
CA TRP A 76 -12.07 -12.36 -0.50
C TRP A 76 -12.53 -12.15 0.95
N ALA A 77 -11.65 -11.61 1.79
CA ALA A 77 -12.04 -11.08 3.09
C ALA A 77 -13.06 -9.95 2.91
N ASP A 78 -14.03 -9.83 3.83
CA ASP A 78 -15.20 -8.96 3.66
C ASP A 78 -14.81 -7.48 3.46
N ASP A 79 -13.75 -7.03 4.13
CA ASP A 79 -13.21 -5.67 4.06
C ASP A 79 -12.44 -5.37 2.75
N LEU A 80 -12.25 -6.39 1.91
CA LEU A 80 -11.55 -6.37 0.63
C LEU A 80 -12.36 -7.03 -0.50
N ALA A 81 -13.64 -7.32 -0.23
CA ALA A 81 -14.52 -8.06 -1.12
C ALA A 81 -14.83 -7.30 -2.41
N GLN A 82 -15.03 -5.99 -2.31
CA GLN A 82 -15.27 -5.12 -3.46
C GLN A 82 -14.02 -4.33 -3.83
N MET A 83 -13.86 -4.08 -5.13
CA MET A 83 -12.80 -3.21 -5.66
C MET A 83 -13.40 -1.87 -6.05
N THR A 84 -12.76 -0.79 -5.62
CA THR A 84 -13.09 0.55 -6.07
C THR A 84 -12.85 0.67 -7.57
N HIS A 85 -13.79 1.32 -8.26
CA HIS A 85 -13.63 1.77 -9.64
C HIS A 85 -14.37 3.11 -9.79
N GLY A 86 -14.06 3.85 -10.86
CA GLY A 86 -14.63 5.17 -11.05
C GLY A 86 -14.88 5.55 -12.50
N GLU A 87 -15.91 6.39 -12.67
CA GLU A 87 -16.27 7.02 -13.94
C GLU A 87 -15.91 8.51 -13.88
N VAL A 88 -15.30 9.02 -14.94
CA VAL A 88 -14.86 10.42 -15.04
C VAL A 88 -15.61 11.10 -16.19
N GLN A 89 -16.36 12.16 -15.88
CA GLN A 89 -17.12 12.96 -16.84
C GLN A 89 -16.79 14.46 -16.65
N GLY A 90 -15.75 14.92 -17.35
CA GLY A 90 -15.21 16.27 -17.14
C GLY A 90 -14.64 16.41 -15.73
N SER A 91 -15.15 17.38 -14.95
CA SER A 91 -14.77 17.55 -13.54
C SER A 91 -15.55 16.66 -12.58
N ARG A 92 -16.60 15.98 -13.03
CA ARG A 92 -17.43 15.13 -12.17
C ARG A 92 -16.91 13.71 -12.16
N VAL A 93 -16.68 13.18 -10.97
CA VAL A 93 -16.27 11.79 -10.77
C VAL A 93 -17.35 11.05 -9.99
N THR A 94 -17.68 9.84 -10.42
CA THR A 94 -18.43 8.88 -9.61
C THR A 94 -17.49 7.75 -9.20
N LEU A 95 -17.32 7.53 -7.91
CA LEU A 95 -16.61 6.37 -7.37
C LEU A 95 -17.63 5.34 -6.91
N HIS A 96 -17.44 4.10 -7.34
CA HIS A 96 -18.19 2.93 -6.90
C HIS A 96 -17.36 2.11 -5.92
N ASN A 97 -18.05 1.35 -5.06
CA ASN A 97 -17.43 0.53 -4.03
C ASN A 97 -16.49 1.34 -3.13
N VAL A 98 -16.93 2.51 -2.69
CA VAL A 98 -16.26 3.26 -1.63
C VAL A 98 -16.57 2.57 -0.30
N ARG A 99 -15.54 2.11 0.41
CA ARG A 99 -15.71 1.40 1.67
C ARG A 99 -16.04 2.39 2.80
N ASN A 100 -17.08 2.09 3.57
CA ASN A 100 -17.49 2.89 4.72
C ASN A 100 -17.91 1.99 5.89
N PHE A 101 -17.03 1.06 6.25
CA PHE A 101 -17.30 0.07 7.29
C PHE A 101 -17.30 0.74 8.68
N ASN A 102 -18.24 0.33 9.52
CA ASN A 102 -18.27 0.72 10.92
C ASN A 102 -17.61 -0.36 11.78
N TRP A 103 -16.43 -0.05 12.34
CA TRP A 103 -15.60 -1.03 13.05
C TRP A 103 -15.82 -0.97 14.56
N LYS A 104 -16.16 -2.12 15.17
CA LYS A 104 -16.20 -2.29 16.64
C LYS A 104 -14.96 -3.02 17.16
N SER A 105 -14.44 -3.96 16.38
CA SER A 105 -13.15 -4.63 16.57
C SER A 105 -12.59 -5.07 15.21
N GLU A 106 -11.41 -5.70 15.19
CA GLU A 106 -10.83 -6.24 13.94
C GLU A 106 -11.70 -7.32 13.28
N THR A 107 -12.55 -7.98 14.06
CA THR A 107 -13.40 -9.09 13.61
C THR A 107 -14.89 -8.78 13.68
N GLU A 108 -15.28 -7.66 14.29
CA GLU A 108 -16.67 -7.23 14.42
C GLU A 108 -16.84 -5.85 13.80
N TYR A 109 -17.55 -5.80 12.69
CA TYR A 109 -17.81 -4.58 11.92
C TYR A 109 -19.10 -4.72 11.11
N GLU A 110 -19.63 -3.59 10.66
CA GLU A 110 -20.81 -3.53 9.80
C GLU A 110 -20.35 -3.15 8.37
N PRO A 111 -20.33 -4.10 7.41
CA PRO A 111 -19.96 -3.82 6.04
C PRO A 111 -20.90 -2.82 5.36
N ARG A 112 -20.31 -1.85 4.67
CA ARG A 112 -21.03 -0.86 3.87
C ARG A 112 -20.17 -0.38 2.70
N TRP A 113 -20.74 -0.48 1.50
CA TRP A 113 -20.13 -0.06 0.25
C TRP A 113 -21.02 0.99 -0.40
N GLU A 114 -20.43 2.09 -0.83
CA GLU A 114 -21.16 3.25 -1.32
C GLU A 114 -20.78 3.62 -2.74
N THR A 115 -21.70 4.29 -3.43
CA THR A 115 -21.37 5.09 -4.62
C THR A 115 -21.35 6.55 -4.21
N ARG A 116 -20.20 7.21 -4.36
CA ARG A 116 -20.01 8.63 -4.02
C ARG A 116 -19.68 9.44 -5.27
N ARG A 117 -20.08 10.71 -5.27
CA ARG A 117 -19.85 11.63 -6.38
C ARG A 117 -19.07 12.83 -5.89
N TYR A 118 -18.10 13.26 -6.69
CA TYR A 118 -17.21 14.37 -6.37
C TYR A 118 -17.09 15.32 -7.57
N ASP A 119 -16.86 16.60 -7.29
CA ASP A 119 -16.50 17.59 -8.30
C ASP A 119 -15.05 18.02 -8.09
N LEU A 120 -14.19 17.72 -9.05
CA LEU A 120 -12.76 18.03 -8.99
C LEU A 120 -12.47 19.54 -8.96
N THR A 121 -13.41 20.39 -9.39
CA THR A 121 -13.29 21.85 -9.22
C THR A 121 -13.37 22.27 -7.75
N GLN A 122 -14.00 21.46 -6.91
CA GLN A 122 -14.12 21.65 -5.46
C GLN A 122 -12.98 21.00 -4.68
N LEU A 123 -12.05 20.30 -5.33
CA LEU A 123 -10.91 19.68 -4.67
C LEU A 123 -9.97 20.76 -4.13
N GLN A 124 -9.80 20.81 -2.81
CA GLN A 124 -9.02 21.85 -2.12
C GLN A 124 -7.76 21.32 -1.45
N SER A 125 -7.60 19.99 -1.43
CA SER A 125 -6.87 19.38 -0.34
C SER A 125 -6.39 17.98 -0.65
N VAL A 126 -5.11 17.73 -0.35
CA VAL A 126 -4.54 16.38 -0.30
C VAL A 126 -3.69 16.26 0.96
N ASP A 127 -3.93 15.19 1.71
CA ASP A 127 -3.18 14.86 2.92
C ASP A 127 -2.57 13.47 2.76
N MET A 128 -1.32 13.32 3.18
CA MET A 128 -0.66 12.03 3.34
C MET A 128 -0.82 11.57 4.78
N ILE A 129 -1.28 10.34 4.98
CA ILE A 129 -1.42 9.73 6.29
C ILE A 129 -0.43 8.57 6.40
N THR A 130 0.34 8.53 7.47
CA THR A 130 1.19 7.38 7.81
C THR A 130 0.65 6.70 9.07
N SER A 131 0.48 5.38 9.01
CA SER A 131 0.09 4.57 10.17
C SER A 131 1.18 3.59 10.51
N HIS A 132 1.62 3.59 11.77
CA HIS A 132 2.74 2.80 12.24
C HIS A 132 2.27 1.72 13.20
N TRP A 133 2.70 0.48 12.95
CA TRP A 133 2.56 -0.66 13.84
C TRP A 133 3.89 -1.41 13.93
N GLY A 134 4.20 -1.94 15.11
CA GLY A 134 5.44 -2.70 15.32
C GLY A 134 6.70 -1.86 15.08
N MET A 135 7.34 -2.01 13.92
CA MET A 135 8.60 -1.34 13.59
C MET A 135 8.39 0.09 13.11
N GLN A 136 9.02 1.05 13.78
CA GLN A 136 8.94 2.48 13.42
C GLN A 136 9.38 2.80 11.98
N SER A 137 10.24 1.97 11.38
CA SER A 137 10.75 2.14 10.02
C SER A 137 9.75 1.76 8.92
N ILE A 138 8.65 1.08 9.25
CA ILE A 138 7.60 0.66 8.31
C ILE A 138 6.28 1.31 8.74
N ALA A 139 5.63 1.94 7.78
CA ALA A 139 4.31 2.53 7.93
C ALA A 139 3.42 2.19 6.73
N HIS A 140 2.12 2.10 6.96
CA HIS A 140 1.12 2.07 5.91
C HIS A 140 0.81 3.50 5.50
N VAL A 141 0.77 3.74 4.20
CA VAL A 141 0.59 5.08 3.64
C VAL A 141 -0.77 5.16 2.96
N LEU A 142 -1.53 6.19 3.33
CA LEU A 142 -2.81 6.52 2.71
C LEU A 142 -2.76 7.95 2.20
N VAL A 143 -3.59 8.25 1.20
CA VAL A 143 -3.74 9.60 0.66
C VAL A 143 -5.21 10.00 0.72
N SER A 144 -5.50 11.08 1.43
CA SER A 144 -6.85 11.61 1.56
C SER A 144 -7.03 12.89 0.76
N PHE A 145 -8.17 12.99 0.08
CA PHE A 145 -8.57 14.14 -0.71
C PHE A 145 -9.73 14.85 -0.04
N GLY A 146 -9.64 16.18 0.10
CA GLY A 146 -10.65 17.02 0.73
C GLY A 146 -11.28 18.02 -0.23
N PHE A 147 -12.59 18.16 -0.14
CA PHE A 147 -13.40 19.01 -1.01
C PHE A 147 -14.00 20.20 -0.25
N SER A 148 -14.32 21.27 -0.98
CA SER A 148 -14.85 22.51 -0.41
C SER A 148 -16.23 22.38 0.23
N ASP A 149 -17.00 21.36 -0.15
CA ASP A 149 -18.30 21.01 0.43
C ASP A 149 -18.18 20.19 1.74
N GLY A 150 -16.96 19.95 2.21
CA GLY A 150 -16.67 19.20 3.42
C GLY A 150 -16.57 17.69 3.23
N GLN A 151 -16.67 17.18 2.00
CA GLN A 151 -16.44 15.77 1.71
C GLN A 151 -14.95 15.43 1.77
N PHE A 152 -14.66 14.20 2.20
CA PHE A 152 -13.33 13.61 2.16
C PHE A 152 -13.40 12.18 1.63
N VAL A 153 -12.34 11.76 0.95
CA VAL A 153 -12.17 10.39 0.48
C VAL A 153 -10.71 9.99 0.57
N THR A 154 -10.46 8.81 1.16
CA THR A 154 -9.12 8.28 1.33
C THR A 154 -8.89 7.16 0.34
N PHE A 155 -7.79 7.23 -0.40
CA PHE A 155 -7.28 6.12 -1.17
C PHE A 155 -6.20 5.40 -0.39
N THR A 156 -6.27 4.08 -0.42
CA THR A 156 -5.26 3.19 0.14
C THR A 156 -4.95 2.06 -0.84
N VAL A 157 -3.68 1.74 -0.97
CA VAL A 157 -3.20 0.59 -1.74
C VAL A 157 -3.08 -0.57 -0.75
N GLU A 158 -3.91 -1.58 -0.90
CA GLU A 158 -4.03 -2.68 0.03
C GLU A 158 -3.52 -3.99 -0.58
N ILE A 159 -2.99 -4.85 0.28
CA ILE A 159 -2.95 -6.27 -0.03
C ILE A 159 -4.38 -6.81 -0.03
N ARG A 160 -4.78 -7.47 -1.11
CA ARG A 160 -6.09 -8.10 -1.22
C ARG A 160 -5.98 -9.52 -0.70
N LYS A 161 -6.54 -9.78 0.49
CA LYS A 161 -6.47 -11.08 1.16
C LYS A 161 -7.71 -11.92 0.91
N LYS A 162 -7.49 -13.23 0.71
CA LYS A 162 -8.54 -14.25 0.62
C LYS A 162 -9.18 -14.45 2.01
N GLN A 163 -10.42 -14.92 2.04
CA GLN A 163 -11.10 -15.18 3.30
C GLN A 163 -10.33 -16.23 4.11
N GLY A 164 -10.07 -15.92 5.38
CA GLY A 164 -9.25 -16.75 6.27
C GLY A 164 -7.73 -16.70 6.01
N GLN A 165 -7.26 -15.95 5.00
CA GLN A 165 -5.83 -15.75 4.78
C GLN A 165 -5.25 -14.80 5.84
N SER A 166 -4.22 -15.27 6.52
CA SER A 166 -3.47 -14.46 7.48
C SER A 166 -2.52 -13.50 6.77
N PHE A 167 -2.25 -12.34 7.39
CA PHE A 167 -1.24 -11.42 6.88
C PHE A 167 0.17 -12.00 7.05
N SER A 168 1.05 -11.73 6.09
CA SER A 168 2.47 -12.05 6.15
C SER A 168 3.30 -10.87 5.67
N GLU A 169 4.22 -10.41 6.52
CA GLU A 169 5.11 -9.26 6.24
C GLU A 169 6.01 -9.51 5.02
N ILE A 170 6.38 -10.78 4.78
CA ILE A 170 7.21 -11.16 3.63
C ILE A 170 6.40 -11.76 2.47
N GLY A 171 5.12 -12.09 2.65
CA GLY A 171 4.29 -12.69 1.60
C GLY A 171 4.20 -11.82 0.34
N GLY A 172 4.25 -10.49 0.49
CA GLY A 172 4.30 -9.54 -0.62
C GLY A 172 5.55 -9.62 -1.50
N PHE A 173 6.64 -10.27 -1.08
CA PHE A 173 7.78 -10.58 -1.97
C PHE A 173 7.53 -11.81 -2.83
N PHE A 174 6.53 -12.63 -2.46
CA PHE A 174 6.32 -13.98 -2.95
C PHE A 174 4.92 -14.17 -3.57
N LYS A 175 4.35 -13.12 -4.20
CA LYS A 175 3.06 -13.15 -4.91
C LYS A 175 1.87 -13.65 -4.05
N ASP A 176 1.98 -13.59 -2.72
CA ASP A 176 1.00 -14.18 -1.80
C ASP A 176 -0.34 -13.40 -1.78
N PHE A 177 -0.30 -12.14 -2.20
CA PHE A 177 -1.44 -11.25 -2.21
C PHE A 177 -1.61 -10.60 -3.58
N GLU A 178 -2.87 -10.47 -3.99
CA GLU A 178 -3.27 -9.62 -5.09
C GLU A 178 -3.30 -8.14 -4.64
N LEU A 179 -3.17 -7.22 -5.58
CA LEU A 179 -3.14 -5.78 -5.33
C LEU A 179 -4.56 -5.21 -5.43
N SER A 180 -4.93 -4.33 -4.50
CA SER A 180 -6.18 -3.57 -4.57
C SER A 180 -5.92 -2.10 -4.28
N ILE A 181 -6.63 -1.20 -4.94
CA ILE A 181 -6.73 0.21 -4.57
C ILE A 181 -8.15 0.45 -4.11
N MET A 182 -8.28 1.01 -2.92
CA MET A 182 -9.57 1.21 -2.28
C MET A 182 -9.78 2.67 -1.93
N ALA A 183 -10.88 3.24 -2.40
CA ALA A 183 -11.43 4.47 -1.86
C ALA A 183 -12.27 4.15 -0.63
N THR A 184 -12.14 4.96 0.41
CA THR A 184 -12.86 4.77 1.67
C THR A 184 -13.33 6.10 2.25
N ASP A 185 -14.29 6.00 3.16
CA ASP A 185 -14.50 7.02 4.19
C ASP A 185 -13.25 7.17 5.07
N GLU A 186 -13.02 8.37 5.59
CA GLU A 186 -11.90 8.59 6.51
C GLU A 186 -12.10 7.91 7.85
N ARG A 187 -13.33 7.81 8.37
CA ARG A 187 -13.55 7.10 9.65
C ARG A 187 -13.27 5.61 9.51
N ASP A 188 -13.63 5.03 8.36
CA ASP A 188 -13.34 3.63 8.04
C ASP A 188 -11.83 3.42 7.93
N ALA A 189 -11.17 4.08 6.98
CA ALA A 189 -9.75 3.82 6.81
C ALA A 189 -8.94 4.49 7.91
N ILE A 190 -8.91 5.80 8.05
CA ILE A 190 -8.01 6.46 9.01
C ILE A 190 -8.39 6.11 10.45
N GLY A 191 -9.68 6.06 10.79
CA GLY A 191 -10.14 5.83 12.15
C GLY A 191 -9.89 4.44 12.71
N VAL A 192 -10.03 3.37 11.92
CA VAL A 192 -9.81 2.00 12.42
C VAL A 192 -8.39 1.77 12.94
N ARG A 193 -7.39 2.49 12.42
CA ARG A 193 -5.98 2.31 12.79
C ARG A 193 -5.74 2.63 14.29
N PRO A 194 -5.95 3.86 14.78
CA PRO A 194 -5.75 4.16 16.19
C PRO A 194 -6.91 3.71 17.10
N ASN A 195 -8.15 3.63 16.58
CA ASN A 195 -9.33 3.40 17.42
C ASN A 195 -9.61 1.91 17.66
N VAL A 196 -9.16 1.03 16.76
CA VAL A 196 -9.40 -0.42 16.85
C VAL A 196 -8.07 -1.20 16.91
N ARG A 197 -7.11 -0.87 16.05
CA ARG A 197 -5.86 -1.63 15.91
C ARG A 197 -4.72 -1.15 16.82
N GLY A 198 -4.93 -0.04 17.54
CA GLY A 198 -3.93 0.54 18.44
C GLY A 198 -2.70 1.12 17.73
N GLU A 199 -2.83 1.45 16.44
CA GLU A 199 -1.75 2.00 15.63
C GLU A 199 -1.51 3.49 15.91
N ASP A 200 -0.31 3.96 15.57
CA ASP A 200 0.03 5.37 15.63
C ASP A 200 -0.13 6.03 14.27
N SER A 201 -1.05 6.99 14.17
CA SER A 201 -1.38 7.66 12.91
C SER A 201 -0.95 9.13 12.90
N TYR A 202 -0.37 9.55 11.78
CA TYR A 202 0.10 10.90 11.52
C TYR A 202 -0.47 11.41 10.21
N LEU A 203 -0.88 12.68 10.17
CA LEU A 203 -1.43 13.36 9.01
C LEU A 203 -0.51 14.52 8.62
N TYR A 204 -0.09 14.54 7.36
CA TYR A 204 0.75 15.56 6.78
C TYR A 204 -0.01 16.21 5.62
N ARG A 205 -0.21 17.52 5.72
CA ARG A 205 -0.75 18.30 4.61
C ARG A 205 0.27 18.35 3.47
N LEU A 206 -0.15 18.01 2.26
CA LEU A 206 0.70 18.11 1.07
C LEU A 206 0.59 19.50 0.45
N GLU A 207 1.73 20.02 0.00
CA GLU A 207 1.85 21.26 -0.75
C GLU A 207 1.89 20.92 -2.24
N MET A 208 0.78 21.19 -2.94
CA MET A 208 0.65 20.88 -4.36
C MET A 208 -0.38 21.80 -5.03
N PRO A 209 -0.16 22.26 -6.28
CA PRO A 209 -1.16 23.02 -7.03
C PRO A 209 -2.43 22.22 -7.27
N GLN A 210 -3.57 22.90 -7.42
CA GLN A 210 -4.88 22.26 -7.59
C GLN A 210 -4.90 21.32 -8.80
N GLU A 211 -4.28 21.71 -9.91
CA GLU A 211 -4.17 20.87 -11.11
C GLU A 211 -3.47 19.55 -10.81
N LEU A 212 -2.43 19.59 -9.98
CA LEU A 212 -1.68 18.40 -9.57
C LEU A 212 -2.51 17.51 -8.64
N MET A 213 -3.34 18.11 -7.77
CA MET A 213 -4.27 17.36 -6.91
C MET A 213 -5.27 16.56 -7.76
N GLN A 214 -5.84 17.22 -8.78
CA GLN A 214 -6.80 16.60 -9.69
C GLN A 214 -6.16 15.47 -10.50
N GLN A 215 -4.95 15.69 -11.01
CA GLN A 215 -4.22 14.66 -11.75
C GLN A 215 -3.89 13.44 -10.88
N LEU A 216 -3.51 13.64 -9.61
CA LEU A 216 -3.27 12.54 -8.68
C LEU A 216 -4.56 11.77 -8.36
N PHE A 217 -5.67 12.48 -8.14
CA PHE A 217 -6.98 11.85 -7.92
C PHE A 217 -7.40 10.97 -9.11
N LEU A 218 -7.25 11.50 -10.33
CA LEU A 218 -7.54 10.76 -11.56
C LEU A 218 -6.60 9.57 -11.76
N ALA A 219 -5.32 9.70 -11.38
CA ALA A 219 -4.37 8.59 -11.46
C ALA A 219 -4.75 7.44 -10.51
N TYR A 220 -5.25 7.72 -9.31
CA TYR A 220 -5.80 6.68 -8.44
C TYR A 220 -6.98 5.94 -9.06
N ILE A 221 -7.89 6.67 -9.72
CA ILE A 221 -9.04 6.05 -10.41
C ILE A 221 -8.57 5.17 -11.55
N ASN A 222 -7.64 5.66 -12.38
CA ASN A 222 -7.11 4.89 -13.49
C ASN A 222 -6.43 3.61 -12.98
N GLN A 223 -5.59 3.70 -11.94
CA GLN A 223 -4.97 2.51 -11.35
C GLN A 223 -6.01 1.54 -10.75
N ALA A 224 -7.06 2.05 -10.11
CA ALA A 224 -8.13 1.20 -9.56
C ALA A 224 -8.92 0.49 -10.67
N ASN A 225 -9.28 1.22 -11.74
CA ASN A 225 -9.95 0.67 -12.92
C ASN A 225 -9.08 -0.38 -13.62
N ASP A 226 -7.79 -0.08 -13.83
CA ASP A 226 -6.83 -1.01 -14.42
C ASP A 226 -6.75 -2.32 -13.63
N LEU A 227 -6.81 -2.26 -12.28
CA LEU A 227 -6.77 -3.47 -11.45
C LEU A 227 -8.06 -4.30 -11.50
N VAL A 228 -9.20 -3.68 -11.81
CA VAL A 228 -10.46 -4.41 -12.03
C VAL A 228 -10.38 -5.23 -13.32
N GLU A 229 -9.78 -4.66 -14.38
CA GLU A 229 -9.66 -5.32 -15.69
C GLU A 229 -8.45 -6.27 -15.78
N GLN A 230 -7.32 -5.86 -15.18
CA GLN A 230 -6.03 -6.52 -15.25
C GLN A 230 -5.49 -6.72 -13.82
N PRO A 231 -5.85 -7.85 -13.17
CA PRO A 231 -5.38 -8.13 -11.82
C PRO A 231 -3.85 -8.17 -11.78
N ARG A 232 -3.29 -7.75 -10.64
CA ARG A 232 -1.84 -7.75 -10.40
C ARG A 232 -1.55 -8.29 -9.02
N PHE A 233 -0.39 -8.92 -8.86
CA PHE A 233 0.13 -9.21 -7.52
C PHE A 233 0.59 -7.92 -6.84
N TYR A 234 0.32 -7.82 -5.55
CA TYR A 234 1.01 -6.87 -4.69
C TYR A 234 2.48 -7.24 -4.64
N ASN A 235 3.37 -6.24 -4.66
CA ASN A 235 4.80 -6.47 -4.49
C ASN A 235 5.39 -5.49 -3.49
N THR A 236 5.99 -6.01 -2.41
CA THR A 236 6.57 -5.18 -1.34
C THR A 236 7.64 -4.21 -1.86
N ILE A 237 8.33 -4.52 -2.96
CA ILE A 237 9.36 -3.65 -3.54
C ILE A 237 8.78 -2.75 -4.63
N THR A 238 7.99 -3.29 -5.56
CA THR A 238 7.66 -2.61 -6.82
C THR A 238 6.22 -2.17 -6.96
N ALA A 239 5.31 -2.66 -6.12
CA ALA A 239 3.88 -2.36 -6.19
C ALA A 239 3.28 -2.38 -4.78
N ASN A 240 3.61 -1.34 -4.03
CA ASN A 240 3.18 -1.14 -2.64
C ASN A 240 2.52 0.25 -2.47
N CYS A 241 2.06 0.55 -1.25
CA CYS A 241 1.36 1.80 -0.93
C CYS A 241 2.16 3.08 -1.13
N THR A 242 3.49 2.99 -1.23
CA THR A 242 4.37 4.13 -1.50
C THR A 242 4.86 4.15 -2.94
N THR A 243 5.28 3.01 -3.49
CA THR A 243 5.86 2.96 -4.85
C THR A 243 4.84 3.23 -5.94
N ILE A 244 3.59 2.79 -5.77
CA ILE A 244 2.50 3.14 -6.70
C ILE A 244 2.25 4.65 -6.70
N VAL A 245 2.23 5.29 -5.52
CA VAL A 245 2.03 6.74 -5.40
C VAL A 245 3.21 7.52 -5.95
N PHE A 246 4.43 7.06 -5.66
CA PHE A 246 5.65 7.61 -6.23
C PHE A 246 5.65 7.54 -7.76
N ASP A 247 5.27 6.40 -8.34
CA ASP A 247 5.19 6.24 -9.79
C ASP A 247 4.11 7.17 -10.37
N MET A 248 2.92 7.26 -9.77
CA MET A 248 1.91 8.24 -10.20
C MET A 248 2.47 9.66 -10.18
N MET A 249 3.09 10.10 -9.07
CA MET A 249 3.64 11.45 -8.95
C MET A 249 4.77 11.73 -9.94
N ARG A 250 5.63 10.75 -10.22
CA ARG A 250 6.69 10.86 -11.21
C ARG A 250 6.13 11.08 -12.62
N HIS A 251 5.08 10.34 -13.00
CA HIS A 251 4.43 10.50 -14.29
C HIS A 251 3.72 11.86 -14.40
N ILE A 252 2.97 12.24 -13.36
CA ILE A 252 2.14 13.45 -13.40
C ILE A 252 2.99 14.73 -13.38
N THR A 253 4.00 14.81 -12.51
CA THR A 253 4.84 16.01 -12.39
C THR A 253 5.79 16.20 -13.56
N GLY A 254 6.04 15.16 -14.36
CA GLY A 254 7.09 15.14 -15.38
C GLY A 254 8.50 15.33 -14.81
N ARG A 255 8.66 15.30 -13.48
CA ARG A 255 9.95 15.44 -12.80
C ARG A 255 10.56 14.07 -12.53
N SER A 256 11.89 14.02 -12.61
CA SER A 256 12.64 12.85 -12.15
C SER A 256 12.72 12.87 -10.62
N LEU A 257 11.69 12.35 -9.94
CA LEU A 257 11.76 12.08 -8.51
C LEU A 257 12.84 11.01 -8.27
N PRO A 258 13.84 11.26 -7.40
CA PRO A 258 14.92 10.32 -7.17
C PRO A 258 14.41 9.07 -6.44
N LEU A 259 14.86 7.90 -6.88
CA LEU A 259 14.63 6.67 -6.12
C LEU A 259 15.38 6.74 -4.80
N ASP A 260 14.70 6.39 -3.71
CA ASP A 260 15.22 6.53 -2.36
C ASP A 260 14.82 5.30 -1.51
N PRO A 261 15.71 4.78 -0.64
CA PRO A 261 15.38 3.67 0.27
C PRO A 261 14.15 3.91 1.15
N ARG A 262 13.81 5.18 1.44
CA ARG A 262 12.62 5.58 2.20
C ARG A 262 11.29 5.24 1.51
N LEU A 263 11.32 4.88 0.23
CA LEU A 263 10.16 4.31 -0.48
C LEU A 263 9.82 2.88 -0.02
N LEU A 264 10.79 2.18 0.58
CA LEU A 264 10.61 0.87 1.22
C LEU A 264 10.59 0.99 2.75
N LEU A 265 11.39 1.90 3.30
CA LEU A 265 11.38 2.26 4.72
C LEU A 265 10.38 3.38 4.95
N THR A 266 9.10 3.06 4.72
CA THR A 266 8.00 4.01 4.62
C THR A 266 7.75 4.83 5.88
N GLY A 267 8.25 4.40 7.05
CA GLY A 267 8.22 5.21 8.26
C GLY A 267 9.04 6.51 8.17
N TYR A 268 10.00 6.57 7.24
CA TYR A 268 10.78 7.78 6.95
C TYR A 268 10.29 8.55 5.73
N LEU A 269 9.20 8.10 5.08
CA LEU A 269 8.64 8.74 3.90
C LEU A 269 8.35 10.24 4.09
N PRO A 270 7.84 10.73 5.25
CA PRO A 270 7.64 12.16 5.46
C PRO A 270 8.91 13.01 5.26
N SER A 271 10.09 12.50 5.65
CA SER A 271 11.36 13.21 5.40
C SER A 271 11.70 13.31 3.92
N TYR A 272 11.44 12.24 3.16
CA TYR A 272 11.63 12.23 1.71
C TYR A 272 10.70 13.24 1.03
N VAL A 273 9.41 13.22 1.39
CA VAL A 273 8.42 14.16 0.82
C VAL A 273 8.78 15.61 1.16
N GLN A 274 9.28 15.89 2.36
CA GLN A 274 9.76 17.23 2.73
C GLN A 274 10.95 17.67 1.87
N GLU A 275 11.93 16.79 1.65
CA GLU A 275 13.10 17.09 0.79
C GLU A 275 12.71 17.36 -0.66
N GLN A 276 11.63 16.73 -1.14
CA GLN A 276 11.06 17.01 -2.47
C GLN A 276 10.13 18.24 -2.50
N GLY A 277 9.99 18.96 -1.37
CA GLY A 277 9.14 20.14 -1.26
C GLY A 277 7.65 19.86 -1.26
N GLY A 278 7.24 18.62 -0.96
CA GLY A 278 5.83 18.19 -1.00
C GLY A 278 5.06 18.39 0.31
N LEU A 279 5.72 18.78 1.40
CA LEU A 279 5.04 19.12 2.68
C LEU A 279 4.90 20.63 2.83
N VAL A 280 3.98 21.07 3.70
CA VAL A 280 3.78 22.48 4.05
C VAL A 280 5.13 23.15 4.39
N PRO A 281 5.48 24.28 3.76
CA PRO A 281 6.75 24.96 3.97
C PRO A 281 6.81 25.60 5.36
N ASP A 282 8.00 26.10 5.73
CA ASP A 282 8.25 26.87 6.97
C ASP A 282 8.11 26.09 8.30
N TYR A 283 7.87 24.78 8.25
CA TYR A 283 7.89 23.91 9.42
C TYR A 283 9.01 22.87 9.34
N PRO A 284 9.82 22.68 10.39
CA PRO A 284 10.72 21.53 10.47
C PRO A 284 9.89 20.23 10.59
N LEU A 285 10.44 19.12 10.09
CA LEU A 285 9.74 17.83 10.09
C LEU A 285 9.23 17.43 11.48
N SER A 286 10.02 17.67 12.52
CA SER A 286 9.64 17.35 13.90
C SER A 286 8.33 18.01 14.32
N VAL A 287 8.12 19.27 13.93
CA VAL A 287 6.88 20.01 14.24
C VAL A 287 5.71 19.50 13.39
N LEU A 288 5.96 19.19 12.11
CA LEU A 288 4.95 18.56 11.25
C LEU A 288 4.49 17.21 11.82
N THR A 289 5.43 16.37 12.26
CA THR A 289 5.14 15.06 12.86
C THR A 289 4.43 15.19 14.21
N GLU A 290 4.91 16.07 15.10
CA GLU A 290 4.29 16.27 16.41
C GLU A 290 2.84 16.76 16.28
N ARG A 291 2.62 17.85 15.53
CA ARG A 291 1.29 18.44 15.36
C ARG A 291 0.40 17.64 14.41
N GLY A 292 1.01 16.87 13.50
CA GLY A 292 0.36 15.95 12.59
C GLY A 292 -0.06 14.64 13.25
N ARG A 293 0.41 14.32 14.46
CA ARG A 293 -0.03 13.10 15.17
C ARG A 293 -1.52 13.17 15.49
N ILE A 294 -2.33 12.36 14.78
CA ILE A 294 -3.79 12.36 14.88
C ILE A 294 -4.32 11.26 15.81
N THR A 295 -3.49 10.35 16.32
CA THR A 295 -3.91 9.19 17.13
C THR A 295 -4.95 9.55 18.20
N GLU A 296 -4.65 10.51 19.08
CA GLU A 296 -5.56 10.87 20.17
C GLU A 296 -6.77 11.69 19.68
N ARG A 297 -6.59 12.55 18.66
CA ARG A 297 -7.71 13.27 18.03
C ARG A 297 -8.71 12.31 17.40
N SER A 298 -8.23 11.25 16.73
CA SER A 298 -9.07 10.22 16.12
C SER A 298 -9.89 9.46 17.17
N LYS A 299 -9.29 9.10 18.30
CA LYS A 299 -10.00 8.43 19.41
C LYS A 299 -11.07 9.34 20.00
N GLN A 300 -10.76 10.62 20.23
CA GLN A 300 -11.72 11.60 20.75
C GLN A 300 -12.87 11.89 19.77
N ALA A 301 -12.60 11.81 18.47
CA ALA A 301 -13.58 12.05 17.42
C ALA A 301 -14.33 10.78 16.98
N ALA A 302 -14.13 9.62 17.62
CA ALA A 302 -14.62 8.32 17.18
C ALA A 302 -16.13 8.29 16.86
N GLU A 303 -16.93 9.05 17.61
CA GLU A 303 -18.39 9.18 17.43
C GLU A 303 -18.82 10.53 16.83
N ALA A 304 -17.89 11.45 16.60
CA ALA A 304 -18.21 12.80 16.12
C ALA A 304 -18.61 12.78 14.65
N SER A 305 -19.74 13.38 14.27
CA SER A 305 -20.20 13.41 12.86
C SER A 305 -19.24 14.10 11.90
N ASN A 306 -18.41 15.02 12.40
CA ASN A 306 -17.37 15.76 11.68
C ASN A 306 -15.95 15.21 11.94
N TYR A 307 -15.80 13.88 11.97
CA TYR A 307 -14.53 13.18 12.24
C TYR A 307 -13.36 13.72 11.41
N SER A 308 -13.56 13.87 10.09
CA SER A 308 -12.57 14.39 9.15
C SER A 308 -12.02 15.75 9.52
N GLN A 309 -12.87 16.67 9.96
CA GLN A 309 -12.46 17.99 10.41
C GLN A 309 -11.71 17.88 11.74
N LYS A 310 -12.23 17.10 12.69
CA LYS A 310 -11.64 16.94 14.03
C LYS A 310 -10.22 16.38 14.02
N ILE A 311 -9.91 15.42 13.14
CA ILE A 311 -8.54 14.89 13.06
C ILE A 311 -7.54 15.91 12.55
N ARG A 312 -7.98 16.96 11.85
CA ARG A 312 -7.15 18.03 11.28
C ARG A 312 -6.96 19.24 12.21
N ASP A 313 -7.68 19.31 13.33
CA ASP A 313 -7.59 20.41 14.28
C ASP A 313 -6.15 20.59 14.80
N GLY A 314 -5.48 21.69 14.43
CA GLY A 314 -4.09 21.97 14.83
C GLY A 314 -3.00 21.38 13.93
N VAL A 315 -3.37 20.72 12.83
CA VAL A 315 -2.40 20.25 11.82
C VAL A 315 -1.88 21.46 11.01
N PRO A 316 -0.55 21.60 10.82
CA PRO A 316 0.02 22.63 9.96
C PRO A 316 -0.56 22.58 8.54
N GLY A 317 -0.87 23.74 7.96
CA GLY A 317 -1.57 23.86 6.67
C GLY A 317 -3.10 23.80 6.75
N TRP A 318 -3.68 23.22 7.81
CA TRP A 318 -5.11 23.30 8.12
C TRP A 318 -5.44 24.43 9.10
N SER A 319 -4.51 24.72 10.01
CA SER A 319 -4.68 25.68 11.12
C SER A 319 -4.74 27.16 10.70
N GLN A 320 -4.37 27.50 9.46
CA GLN A 320 -4.30 28.91 8.97
C GLN A 320 -5.54 29.40 8.23
N ARG A 321 -6.55 28.54 7.98
CA ARG A 321 -7.78 28.93 7.28
C ARG A 321 -8.92 29.38 8.20
N LEU A 322 -8.73 29.33 9.52
CA LEU A 322 -9.74 29.74 10.52
C LEU A 322 -9.60 31.20 11.00
N SER A 323 -8.74 32.00 10.37
CA SER A 323 -8.51 33.42 10.75
C SER A 323 -8.70 34.42 9.60
N GLN A 324 -9.46 34.06 8.56
CA GLN A 324 -9.79 34.98 7.45
C GLN A 324 -11.29 35.04 7.11
N ASP A 325 -12.15 34.65 8.04
CA ASP A 325 -13.58 35.00 8.04
C ASP A 325 -13.91 35.87 9.27
#